data_AF-A0A382B7I2-F1
#
_entry.id   AF-A0A382B7I2-F1
#
_cell.length_a   1.000
_cell.length_b   1.000
_cell.length_c   1.000
_cell.angle_alpha   90.00
_cell.angle_beta   90.00
_cell.angle_gamma   90.00
#
_symmetry.space_group_name_H-M   'P 1'
#
loop_
_entity.id
_entity.type
_entity.pdbx_description
1 polymer ?
#
loop_
_entity_poly.entity_id
_entity_poly.type
_entity_poly.pdbx_seq_one_letter_code
_entity_poly.pdbx_strand_id
1 'polypeptide(L)'
;IEHFQGIIHKRSAGEIVWELCKKLNILKHKSNRYMFDDHYAILNIGDLLSRAQKFSESIINNKNDHLYAFNTYLEAIMKSGGLPSVSPLISNKNDCITVNTVHGVKGGEFNIVFLPFQRSASFPLNYRSEKKISTPPDSWLHYSSHTELTAQDHHYQEERRLFYVAITRAKELLYILAPIKATSRFIKELPDELMEDRLKHKNNLDINSYSKLKIKYSRLMQEALSSGQYSLIKTISDLLSVIDKHEAGESYTIGDSEIELELKKDLESDFIPEVPEQITLSASSLDTYISCPLKFRMSKIDRIPQAASKPELVFGSIIHKVLQRFHEKEKPLDQERIIRLLNEEWKTGKFEYKVREEKFKSQGEEMLVSYYKSIESSPPNVLRTEYEFSFQIDNITIVGTIDRIDKHDDNNISIIDYKTSKTPTSAKSSLQLAVYCLYLEQSNDPLISGIPSSSSLYFLRNDENPLREHTFSGDELRSTKDKIIEVADGIKNKEFDPEKGNHCNWCDYKDLSCPIWED
;
A
#
# COMPACT_ATOMS: atom_id res chain seq x y z
N ILE A 1 25.75 0.25 -18.07
CA ILE A 1 25.70 1.71 -18.33
C ILE A 1 25.31 2.00 -19.78
N GLU A 2 26.04 1.44 -20.76
CA GLU A 2 25.73 1.61 -22.20
C GLU A 2 24.28 1.29 -22.56
N HIS A 3 23.73 0.20 -22.03
CA HIS A 3 22.31 -0.15 -22.19
C HIS A 3 21.38 1.00 -21.80
N PHE A 4 21.60 1.62 -20.62
CA PHE A 4 20.78 2.71 -20.11
C PHE A 4 20.98 4.01 -20.90
N GLN A 5 22.20 4.32 -21.34
CA GLN A 5 22.46 5.45 -22.23
C GLN A 5 21.66 5.36 -23.55
N GLY A 6 21.45 4.15 -24.06
CA GLY A 6 20.67 3.91 -25.28
C GLY A 6 19.15 4.07 -25.13
N ILE A 7 18.61 3.95 -23.90
CA ILE A 7 17.16 4.01 -23.64
C ILE A 7 16.71 5.25 -22.87
N ILE A 8 17.61 5.98 -22.21
CA ILE A 8 17.28 7.12 -21.32
C ILE A 8 16.56 8.27 -22.04
N HIS A 9 16.75 8.42 -23.35
CA HIS A 9 16.07 9.43 -24.17
C HIS A 9 14.76 8.94 -24.79
N LYS A 10 14.45 7.65 -24.65
CA LYS A 10 13.29 6.99 -25.29
C LYS A 10 12.22 6.57 -24.29
N ARG A 11 12.52 6.58 -23.00
CA ARG A 11 11.67 6.06 -21.93
C ARG A 11 11.51 7.10 -20.82
N SER A 12 10.35 7.05 -20.18
CA SER A 12 10.01 7.85 -19.01
C SER A 12 10.91 7.54 -17.80
N ALA A 13 10.92 8.43 -16.81
CA ALA A 13 11.62 8.17 -15.55
C ALA A 13 11.12 6.88 -14.89
N GLY A 14 9.80 6.66 -14.84
CA GLY A 14 9.18 5.44 -14.30
C GLY A 14 9.67 4.15 -14.95
N GLU A 15 9.73 4.12 -16.28
CA GLU A 15 10.23 2.96 -17.03
C GLU A 15 11.71 2.70 -16.85
N ILE A 16 12.53 3.77 -16.76
CA ILE A 16 13.97 3.63 -16.51
C ILE A 16 14.21 3.06 -15.10
N VAL A 17 13.49 3.54 -14.08
CA VAL A 17 13.59 3.01 -12.72
C VAL A 17 13.14 1.54 -12.67
N TRP A 18 12.09 1.16 -13.40
CA TRP A 18 11.66 -0.23 -13.54
C TRP A 18 12.75 -1.12 -14.16
N GLU A 19 13.33 -0.70 -15.28
CA GLU A 19 14.43 -1.44 -15.93
C GLU A 19 15.68 -1.54 -15.05
N LEU A 20 15.98 -0.52 -14.25
CA LEU A 20 17.06 -0.59 -13.27
C LEU A 20 16.80 -1.68 -12.23
N CYS A 21 15.61 -1.73 -11.63
CA CYS A 21 15.23 -2.78 -10.68
C CYS A 21 15.32 -4.18 -11.30
N LYS A 22 14.87 -4.33 -12.56
CA LYS A 22 14.97 -5.58 -13.32
C LYS A 22 16.42 -5.99 -13.57
N LYS A 23 17.26 -5.08 -14.08
CA LYS A 23 18.67 -5.37 -14.41
C LYS A 23 19.54 -5.65 -13.17
N LEU A 24 19.22 -5.03 -12.05
CA LEU A 24 19.94 -5.22 -10.79
C LEU A 24 19.47 -6.45 -10.01
N ASN A 25 18.38 -7.11 -10.44
CA ASN A 25 17.80 -8.31 -9.80
C ASN A 25 17.52 -8.14 -8.30
N ILE A 26 17.18 -6.93 -7.85
CA ILE A 26 17.09 -6.60 -6.41
C ILE A 26 15.90 -7.29 -5.76
N LEU A 27 14.78 -7.42 -6.47
CA LEU A 27 13.53 -7.94 -5.92
C LEU A 27 13.43 -9.47 -5.93
N LYS A 28 14.11 -10.15 -6.87
CA LYS A 28 13.95 -11.60 -7.06
C LYS A 28 14.42 -12.41 -5.85
N HIS A 29 15.67 -12.24 -5.43
CA HIS A 29 16.20 -12.93 -4.24
C HIS A 29 15.41 -12.59 -2.96
N LYS A 30 14.95 -11.34 -2.84
CA LYS A 30 14.16 -10.86 -1.71
C LYS A 30 12.76 -11.44 -1.69
N SER A 31 12.13 -11.60 -2.85
CA SER A 31 10.80 -12.21 -2.99
C SER A 31 10.81 -13.70 -2.66
N ASN A 32 11.95 -14.37 -2.91
CA ASN A 32 12.12 -15.80 -2.61
C ASN A 32 12.42 -16.02 -1.13
N ARG A 33 13.41 -15.32 -0.57
CA ARG A 33 13.79 -15.46 0.85
C ARG A 33 12.76 -14.84 1.80
N TYR A 34 12.18 -13.72 1.37
CA TYR A 34 11.01 -13.06 1.96
C TYR A 34 11.09 -12.72 3.46
N MET A 35 12.27 -12.60 4.07
CA MET A 35 12.44 -12.24 5.49
C MET A 35 11.92 -10.84 5.83
N PHE A 36 11.82 -10.48 7.12
CA PHE A 36 11.34 -9.14 7.54
C PHE A 36 12.07 -7.98 6.84
N ASP A 37 13.41 -8.05 6.75
CA ASP A 37 14.22 -7.04 6.06
C ASP A 37 14.02 -7.07 4.55
N ASP A 38 13.72 -8.23 3.98
CA ASP A 38 13.38 -8.35 2.57
C ASP A 38 12.00 -7.75 2.30
N HIS A 39 11.01 -7.99 3.15
CA HIS A 39 9.69 -7.38 3.06
C HIS A 39 9.76 -5.87 3.23
N TYR A 40 10.53 -5.36 4.21
CA TYR A 40 10.80 -3.94 4.34
C TYR A 40 11.43 -3.36 3.07
N ALA A 41 12.44 -4.03 2.50
CA ALA A 41 13.06 -3.60 1.26
C ALA A 41 12.08 -3.64 0.07
N ILE A 42 11.29 -4.71 -0.07
CA ILE A 42 10.28 -4.88 -1.12
C ILE A 42 9.25 -3.74 -1.06
N LEU A 43 8.72 -3.43 0.12
CA LEU A 43 7.74 -2.35 0.30
C LEU A 43 8.32 -0.99 -0.10
N ASN A 44 9.54 -0.69 0.31
CA ASN A 44 10.18 0.60 0.00
C ASN A 44 10.61 0.69 -1.47
N ILE A 45 11.03 -0.42 -2.10
CA ILE A 45 11.31 -0.47 -3.55
C ILE A 45 9.99 -0.33 -4.34
N GLY A 46 8.92 -0.99 -3.89
CA GLY A 46 7.58 -0.83 -4.45
C GLY A 46 7.07 0.61 -4.37
N ASP A 47 7.25 1.27 -3.22
CA ASP A 47 6.93 2.70 -3.03
C ASP A 47 7.76 3.60 -3.97
N LEU A 48 9.07 3.33 -4.13
CA LEU A 48 9.92 4.05 -5.07
C LEU A 48 9.44 3.90 -6.51
N LEU A 49 9.12 2.68 -6.95
CA LEU A 49 8.56 2.40 -8.28
C LEU A 49 7.23 3.13 -8.48
N SER A 50 6.35 3.10 -7.48
CA SER A 50 5.06 3.79 -7.53
C SER A 50 5.22 5.31 -7.65
N ARG A 51 6.16 5.90 -6.92
CA ARG A 51 6.49 7.33 -7.02
C ARG A 51 7.05 7.69 -8.39
N ALA A 52 7.94 6.86 -8.95
CA ALA A 52 8.50 7.09 -10.26
C ALA A 52 7.42 7.07 -11.35
N GLN A 53 6.48 6.13 -11.27
CA GLN A 53 5.33 6.07 -12.19
C GLN A 53 4.40 7.28 -12.03
N LYS A 54 4.00 7.62 -10.79
CA LYS A 54 3.16 8.79 -10.52
C LYS A 54 3.80 10.10 -10.97
N PHE A 55 5.12 10.22 -10.81
CA PHE A 55 5.89 11.36 -11.30
C PHE A 55 5.75 11.46 -12.83
N SER A 56 6.02 10.39 -13.56
CA SER A 56 5.86 10.36 -15.03
C SER A 56 4.42 10.63 -15.46
N GLU A 57 3.42 10.07 -14.78
CA GLU A 57 1.99 10.32 -15.04
C GLU A 57 1.56 11.78 -14.80
N SER A 58 2.23 12.49 -13.89
CA SER A 58 1.92 13.88 -13.56
C SER A 58 2.50 14.89 -14.56
N ILE A 59 3.44 14.47 -15.41
CA ILE A 59 4.13 15.34 -16.34
C ILE A 59 3.36 15.43 -17.66
N ILE A 60 2.91 16.64 -17.99
CA ILE A 60 2.19 16.90 -19.24
C ILE A 60 3.14 16.95 -20.45
N ASN A 61 4.38 17.42 -20.24
CA ASN A 61 5.36 17.56 -21.31
C ASN A 61 6.43 16.47 -21.17
N ASN A 62 6.39 15.45 -22.03
CA ASN A 62 7.31 14.31 -22.02
C ASN A 62 8.80 14.72 -22.07
N LYS A 63 9.13 15.95 -22.50
CA LYS A 63 10.52 16.47 -22.43
C LYS A 63 11.03 16.66 -21.00
N ASN A 64 10.14 16.80 -20.02
CA ASN A 64 10.48 16.96 -18.60
C ASN A 64 10.44 15.61 -17.86
N ASP A 65 9.98 14.53 -18.51
CA ASP A 65 9.90 13.19 -17.93
C ASP A 65 11.21 12.44 -18.18
N HIS A 66 12.21 12.73 -17.34
CA HIS A 66 13.51 12.09 -17.39
C HIS A 66 14.09 11.89 -16.00
N LEU A 67 15.05 10.95 -15.89
CA LEU A 67 15.63 10.53 -14.61
C LEU A 67 16.18 11.69 -13.77
N TYR A 68 16.81 12.70 -14.40
CA TYR A 68 17.31 13.87 -13.69
C TYR A 68 16.20 14.67 -12.99
N ALA A 69 15.05 14.88 -13.66
CA ALA A 69 13.93 15.61 -13.07
C ALA A 69 13.29 14.81 -11.94
N PHE A 70 13.20 13.48 -12.10
CA PHE A 70 12.75 12.60 -11.02
C PHE A 70 13.69 12.68 -9.80
N ASN A 71 15.01 12.72 -10.02
CA ASN A 71 15.97 12.90 -8.93
C ASN A 71 15.80 14.25 -8.22
N THR A 72 15.60 15.34 -8.97
CA THR A 72 15.29 16.66 -8.39
C THR A 72 13.98 16.64 -7.57
N TYR A 73 12.97 15.92 -8.06
CA TYR A 73 11.71 15.71 -7.34
C TYR A 73 11.91 14.97 -6.02
N LEU A 74 12.71 13.89 -6.01
CA LEU A 74 13.05 13.17 -4.78
C LEU A 74 13.81 14.07 -3.79
N GLU A 75 14.79 14.84 -4.26
CA GLU A 75 15.52 15.79 -3.42
C GLU A 75 14.60 16.86 -2.79
N ALA A 76 13.60 17.33 -3.53
CA ALA A 76 12.61 18.30 -3.03
C ALA A 76 11.71 17.69 -1.94
N ILE A 77 11.29 16.44 -2.10
CA ILE A 77 10.54 15.69 -1.07
C ILE A 77 11.39 15.52 0.18
N MET A 78 12.63 15.07 0.02
CA MET A 78 13.56 14.85 1.12
C MET A 78 13.82 16.14 1.92
N LYS A 79 13.87 17.30 1.25
CA LYS A 79 14.05 18.61 1.90
C LYS A 79 12.80 19.13 2.62
N SER A 80 11.59 18.79 2.16
CA SER A 80 10.34 19.38 2.65
C SER A 80 9.67 18.58 3.78
N GLY A 81 9.86 17.27 3.84
CA GLY A 81 9.22 16.42 4.87
C GLY A 81 9.86 15.04 5.06
N GLY A 82 11.04 14.81 4.47
CA GLY A 82 11.64 13.49 4.38
C GLY A 82 10.95 12.60 3.33
N LEU A 83 11.56 11.45 3.04
CA LEU A 83 10.93 10.37 2.26
C LEU A 83 10.42 9.33 3.26
N PRO A 84 9.09 9.24 3.51
CA PRO A 84 8.57 8.32 4.51
C PRO A 84 8.82 6.88 4.06
N SER A 85 9.34 6.04 4.96
CA SER A 85 9.49 4.61 4.68
C SER A 85 8.17 3.86 4.92
N VAL A 86 7.95 2.83 4.13
CA VAL A 86 6.83 1.90 4.30
C VAL A 86 7.35 0.72 5.11
N SER A 87 6.70 0.43 6.25
CA SER A 87 7.05 -0.70 7.11
C SER A 87 6.02 -1.82 6.96
N PRO A 88 6.42 -3.10 7.12
CA PRO A 88 5.49 -4.20 7.26
C PRO A 88 4.47 -3.96 8.38
N LEU A 89 3.25 -4.50 8.23
CA LEU A 89 2.30 -4.55 9.33
C LEU A 89 2.88 -5.43 10.45
N ILE A 90 2.83 -4.94 11.69
CA ILE A 90 3.27 -5.66 12.89
C ILE A 90 2.01 -6.00 13.71
N SER A 91 1.67 -7.29 13.79
CA SER A 91 0.45 -7.85 14.41
C SER A 91 0.35 -7.48 15.88
N ASN A 92 1.46 -7.57 16.60
CA ASN A 92 1.49 -7.25 18.02
C ASN A 92 2.03 -5.83 18.23
N LYS A 93 1.15 -4.83 18.12
CA LYS A 93 1.42 -3.50 18.69
C LYS A 93 1.83 -3.57 20.18
N ASN A 94 1.47 -4.65 20.86
CA ASN A 94 1.79 -4.90 22.26
C ASN A 94 3.21 -5.46 22.50
N ASP A 95 3.88 -5.99 21.47
CA ASP A 95 5.21 -6.61 21.60
C ASP A 95 6.36 -5.68 21.17
N CYS A 96 6.06 -4.43 20.81
CA CYS A 96 7.07 -3.46 20.41
C CYS A 96 7.10 -2.22 21.31
N ILE A 97 8.30 -1.70 21.54
CA ILE A 97 8.48 -0.42 22.22
C ILE A 97 8.16 0.69 21.22
N THR A 98 7.13 1.48 21.50
CA THR A 98 6.79 2.65 20.68
C THR A 98 7.76 3.79 20.98
N VAL A 99 8.58 4.17 20.01
CA VAL A 99 9.45 5.35 20.09
C VAL A 99 8.82 6.49 19.30
N ASN A 100 8.47 7.58 19.97
CA ASN A 100 7.82 8.71 19.34
C ASN A 100 8.25 10.04 20.00
N THR A 101 8.00 11.15 19.31
CA THR A 101 8.23 12.49 19.86
C THR A 101 7.12 12.86 20.84
N VAL A 102 7.40 13.77 21.79
CA VAL A 102 6.41 14.26 22.77
C VAL A 102 5.17 14.87 22.07
N HIS A 103 5.38 15.54 20.94
CA HIS A 103 4.29 16.09 20.12
C HIS A 103 3.42 14.99 19.48
N GLY A 104 4.04 13.90 19.05
CA GLY A 104 3.36 12.78 18.37
C GLY A 104 2.52 11.88 19.29
N VAL A 105 2.65 12.01 20.61
CA VAL A 105 1.91 11.19 21.60
C VAL A 105 0.70 11.90 22.21
N LYS A 106 0.34 13.08 21.73
CA LYS A 106 -0.81 13.85 22.25
C LYS A 106 -2.10 13.02 22.10
N GLY A 107 -2.74 12.71 23.23
CA GLY A 107 -3.96 11.89 23.29
C GLY A 107 -3.73 10.38 23.47
N GLY A 108 -2.47 9.91 23.44
CA GLY A 108 -2.12 8.54 23.81
C GLY A 108 -1.91 8.37 25.31
N GLU A 109 -1.95 7.13 25.80
CA GLU A 109 -1.58 6.75 27.17
C GLU A 109 -0.90 5.37 27.15
N PHE A 110 0.10 5.16 28.01
CA PHE A 110 0.92 3.95 28.03
C PHE A 110 1.15 3.47 29.46
N ASN A 111 1.25 2.15 29.68
CA ASN A 111 1.49 1.60 31.02
C ASN A 111 2.84 2.06 31.57
N ILE A 112 3.89 2.02 30.74
CA ILE A 112 5.25 2.41 31.10
C ILE A 112 5.76 3.44 30.09
N VAL A 113 6.30 4.57 30.58
CA VAL A 113 6.91 5.61 29.73
C VAL A 113 8.37 5.82 30.13
N PHE A 114 9.26 5.84 29.14
CA PHE A 114 10.63 6.28 29.30
C PHE A 114 10.80 7.65 28.65
N LEU A 115 11.27 8.63 29.42
CA LEU A 115 11.68 9.95 28.93
C LEU A 115 13.20 10.00 28.85
N PRO A 116 13.79 9.67 27.69
CA PRO A 116 15.23 9.73 27.53
C PRO A 116 15.72 11.18 27.43
N PHE A 117 17.03 11.36 27.61
CA PHE A 117 17.75 12.61 27.29
C PHE A 117 17.29 13.87 28.05
N GLN A 118 16.98 13.75 29.34
CA GLN A 118 16.61 14.88 30.22
C GLN A 118 17.84 15.67 30.67
N ARG A 119 18.59 16.18 29.68
CA ARG A 119 19.80 16.97 29.85
C ARG A 119 19.49 18.45 29.72
N SER A 120 20.16 19.27 30.53
CA SER A 120 20.19 20.72 30.38
C SER A 120 20.58 21.12 28.96
N ALA A 121 19.86 22.09 28.40
CA ALA A 121 19.95 22.57 27.01
C ALA A 121 19.50 21.57 25.91
N SER A 122 19.03 20.38 26.28
CA SER A 122 18.37 19.43 25.36
C SER A 122 16.87 19.45 25.57
N PHE A 123 16.42 19.28 26.82
CA PHE A 123 15.02 19.48 27.19
C PHE A 123 14.97 20.05 28.62
N PRO A 124 14.55 21.31 28.82
CA PRO A 124 14.10 22.24 27.79
C PRO A 124 15.22 22.68 26.84
N LEU A 125 14.84 22.98 25.61
CA LEU A 125 15.70 23.69 24.67
C LEU A 125 16.01 25.09 25.19
N ASN A 126 17.24 25.56 24.94
CA ASN A 126 17.59 26.94 25.26
C ASN A 126 16.84 27.89 24.33
N TYR A 127 16.27 28.95 24.89
CA TYR A 127 15.74 30.06 24.12
C TYR A 127 16.84 30.66 23.23
N ARG A 128 16.53 30.85 21.94
CA ARG A 128 17.40 31.52 20.97
C ARG A 128 16.66 32.70 20.39
N SER A 129 17.20 33.91 20.57
CA SER A 129 16.69 35.08 19.86
C SER A 129 17.04 34.94 18.38
N GLU A 130 16.03 34.79 17.52
CA GLU A 130 16.25 34.73 16.08
C GLU A 130 16.66 36.10 15.52
N LYS A 131 17.67 36.11 14.64
CA LYS A 131 18.14 37.35 13.97
C LYS A 131 17.24 37.78 12.81
N LYS A 132 16.32 36.93 12.39
CA LYS A 132 15.35 37.16 11.31
C LYS A 132 13.96 36.84 11.84
N ILE A 133 12.94 37.48 11.29
CA ILE A 133 11.54 37.19 11.61
C ILE A 133 11.18 35.84 10.96
N SER A 134 11.09 34.77 11.77
CA SER A 134 10.64 33.44 11.35
C SER A 134 9.17 33.16 11.67
N THR A 135 8.60 33.93 12.59
CA THR A 135 7.20 33.85 13.03
C THR A 135 6.60 35.26 13.15
N PRO A 136 5.26 35.38 13.12
CA PRO A 136 4.60 36.65 13.42
C PRO A 136 5.03 37.17 14.80
N PRO A 137 5.24 38.49 14.97
CA PRO A 137 5.59 39.07 16.27
C PRO A 137 4.55 38.73 17.35
N ASP A 138 5.02 38.44 18.57
CA ASP A 138 4.13 38.13 19.71
C ASP A 138 3.11 39.25 19.97
N SER A 139 3.45 40.52 19.68
CA SER A 139 2.56 41.66 19.79
C SER A 139 1.32 41.58 18.89
N TRP A 140 1.33 40.73 17.87
CA TRP A 140 0.18 40.48 16.99
C TRP A 140 -0.73 39.37 17.53
N LEU A 141 -0.30 38.64 18.56
CA LEU A 141 -1.06 37.57 19.18
C LEU A 141 -1.92 38.13 20.32
N HIS A 142 -3.23 37.87 20.31
CA HIS A 142 -4.19 38.44 21.26
C HIS A 142 -3.83 38.21 22.74
N TYR A 143 -3.18 37.09 23.06
CA TYR A 143 -2.82 36.75 24.43
C TYR A 143 -1.62 37.56 24.98
N SER A 144 -0.83 38.23 24.13
CA SER A 144 0.31 39.04 24.57
C SER A 144 -0.09 40.21 25.48
N SER A 145 -1.30 40.74 25.30
CA SER A 145 -1.89 41.77 26.16
C SER A 145 -2.30 41.29 27.55
N HIS A 146 -2.27 39.98 27.81
CA HIS A 146 -2.74 39.34 29.04
C HIS A 146 -1.61 38.68 29.84
N THR A 147 -0.34 38.94 29.51
CA THR A 147 0.82 38.33 30.16
C THR A 147 1.98 39.31 30.27
N GLU A 148 2.70 39.28 31.40
CA GLU A 148 3.94 40.04 31.61
C GLU A 148 5.20 39.20 31.33
N LEU A 149 5.03 37.96 30.89
CA LEU A 149 6.14 37.05 30.61
C LEU A 149 6.99 37.54 29.44
N THR A 150 8.32 37.44 29.58
CA THR A 150 9.23 37.69 28.47
C THR A 150 9.11 36.59 27.41
N ALA A 151 9.56 36.84 26.17
CA ALA A 151 9.60 35.80 25.12
C ALA A 151 10.42 34.57 25.55
N GLN A 152 11.47 34.78 26.34
CA GLN A 152 12.26 33.70 26.93
C GLN A 152 11.44 32.89 27.94
N ASP A 153 10.69 33.55 28.81
CA ASP A 153 9.83 32.86 29.78
C ASP A 153 8.71 32.10 29.07
N HIS A 154 8.11 32.70 28.05
CA HIS A 154 7.07 32.06 27.24
C HIS A 154 7.59 30.77 26.59
N HIS A 155 8.80 30.81 26.00
CA HIS A 155 9.49 29.63 25.46
C HIS A 155 9.65 28.52 26.52
N TYR A 156 10.15 28.86 27.71
CA TYR A 156 10.32 27.87 28.78
C TYR A 156 8.99 27.34 29.33
N GLN A 157 7.94 28.15 29.36
CA GLN A 157 6.60 27.69 29.74
C GLN A 157 6.01 26.73 28.70
N GLU A 158 6.26 26.96 27.40
CA GLU A 158 5.83 26.03 26.37
C GLU A 158 6.57 24.69 26.44
N GLU A 159 7.89 24.72 26.61
CA GLU A 159 8.69 23.51 26.87
C GLU A 159 8.22 22.77 28.14
N ARG A 160 7.79 23.51 29.16
CA ARG A 160 7.23 22.94 30.41
C ARG A 160 5.88 22.26 30.15
N ARG A 161 5.02 22.82 29.29
CA ARG A 161 3.77 22.16 28.87
C ARG A 161 4.04 20.86 28.13
N LEU A 162 5.06 20.83 27.26
CA LEU A 162 5.49 19.59 26.61
C LEU A 162 5.97 18.56 27.64
N PHE A 163 6.77 18.98 28.61
CA PHE A 163 7.25 18.10 29.68
C PHE A 163 6.08 17.54 30.51
N TYR A 164 5.10 18.37 30.85
CA TYR A 164 3.87 17.96 31.51
C TYR A 164 3.07 16.94 30.69
N VAL A 165 2.90 17.18 29.39
CA VAL A 165 2.24 16.23 28.48
C VAL A 165 2.97 14.89 28.51
N ALA A 166 4.30 14.90 28.44
CA ALA A 166 5.13 13.70 28.41
C ALA A 166 5.00 12.84 29.69
N ILE A 167 5.08 13.47 30.87
CA ILE A 167 4.92 12.79 32.16
C ILE A 167 3.53 12.16 32.28
N THR A 168 2.50 12.91 31.91
CA THR A 168 1.09 12.48 32.06
C THR A 168 0.67 11.40 31.06
N ARG A 169 1.57 10.92 30.19
CA ARG A 169 1.28 9.77 29.32
C ARG A 169 1.41 8.43 30.04
N ALA A 170 2.10 8.38 31.18
CA ALA A 170 2.33 7.15 31.95
C ALA A 170 1.13 6.80 32.86
N LYS A 171 0.67 5.55 32.82
CA LYS A 171 -0.39 5.05 33.72
C LYS A 171 0.16 4.41 35.00
N GLU A 172 1.24 3.64 34.87
CA GLU A 172 1.78 2.84 35.97
C GLU A 172 3.18 3.31 36.38
N LEU A 173 4.11 3.38 35.41
CA LEU A 173 5.52 3.69 35.67
C LEU A 173 6.07 4.75 34.72
N LEU A 174 6.83 5.68 35.29
CA LEU A 174 7.55 6.71 34.56
C LEU A 174 9.04 6.64 34.89
N TYR A 175 9.86 6.48 33.85
CA TYR A 175 11.32 6.51 33.96
C TYR A 175 11.87 7.78 33.30
N ILE A 176 12.52 8.62 34.11
CA ILE A 176 13.16 9.85 33.65
C ILE A 176 14.67 9.61 33.60
N LEU A 177 15.28 9.69 32.42
CA LEU A 177 16.71 9.44 32.25
C LEU A 177 17.46 10.77 32.10
N ALA A 178 18.16 11.17 33.17
CA ALA A 178 18.95 12.39 33.22
C ALA A 178 20.43 12.11 33.53
N PRO A 179 21.38 12.81 32.90
CA PRO A 179 22.79 12.72 33.26
C PRO A 179 23.08 13.50 34.55
N ILE A 180 23.69 12.86 35.55
CA ILE A 180 23.97 13.45 36.89
C ILE A 180 24.61 14.85 36.81
N LYS A 181 25.61 15.03 35.94
CA LYS A 181 26.35 16.30 35.81
C LYS A 181 25.63 17.38 35.01
N ALA A 182 24.58 17.04 34.27
CA ALA A 182 23.90 17.94 33.35
C ALA A 182 22.39 17.75 33.39
N THR A 183 21.83 17.44 34.56
CA THR A 183 20.40 17.22 34.77
C THR A 183 19.59 18.44 34.32
N SER A 184 18.51 18.20 33.58
CA SER A 184 17.56 19.22 33.15
C SER A 184 17.00 20.03 34.33
N ARG A 185 16.69 21.31 34.09
CA ARG A 185 16.04 22.16 35.11
C ARG A 185 14.69 21.61 35.54
N PHE A 186 13.91 21.02 34.62
CA PHE A 186 12.57 20.53 34.93
C PHE A 186 12.61 19.38 35.93
N ILE A 187 13.67 18.56 35.90
CA ILE A 187 13.86 17.48 36.87
C ILE A 187 14.24 18.04 38.23
N LYS A 188 15.11 19.06 38.28
CA LYS A 188 15.51 19.72 39.54
C LYS A 188 14.37 20.47 40.22
N GLU A 189 13.31 20.78 39.48
CA GLU A 189 12.11 21.45 39.98
C GLU A 189 11.06 20.45 40.52
N LEU A 190 11.24 19.14 40.28
CA LEU A 190 10.36 18.11 40.84
C LEU A 190 10.69 17.86 42.32
N PRO A 191 9.68 17.62 43.18
CA PRO A 191 9.91 17.24 44.56
C PRO A 191 10.66 15.90 44.67
N ASP A 192 11.72 15.85 45.49
CA ASP A 192 12.50 14.63 45.71
C ASP A 192 11.66 13.48 46.29
N GLU A 193 10.59 13.80 47.05
CA GLU A 193 9.65 12.82 47.62
C GLU A 193 8.91 12.00 46.55
N LEU A 194 8.82 12.51 45.32
CA LEU A 194 8.15 11.86 44.20
C LEU A 194 9.13 11.07 43.30
N MET A 195 10.43 11.05 43.64
CA MET A 195 11.47 10.43 42.81
C MET A 195 12.23 9.35 43.56
N GLU A 196 12.42 8.20 42.91
CA GLU A 196 13.33 7.14 43.38
C GLU A 196 14.59 7.15 42.49
N ASP A 197 15.72 7.61 43.04
CA ASP A 197 16.98 7.65 42.30
C ASP A 197 17.58 6.25 42.14
N ARG A 198 17.52 5.72 40.91
CA ARG A 198 18.16 4.46 40.53
C ARG A 198 19.43 4.73 39.73
N LEU A 199 20.59 4.64 40.39
CA LEU A 199 21.88 4.67 39.72
C LEU A 199 22.06 3.38 38.89
N LYS A 200 22.13 3.51 37.55
CA LYS A 200 22.47 2.37 36.70
C LYS A 200 23.90 1.89 37.01
N HIS A 201 24.01 0.71 37.61
CA HIS A 201 25.24 -0.08 37.48
C HIS A 201 25.43 -0.44 36.00
N LYS A 202 26.65 -0.25 35.48
CA LYS A 202 27.02 -0.66 34.11
C LYS A 202 26.94 -2.18 34.01
N ASN A 203 25.77 -2.69 33.69
CA ASN A 203 25.66 -3.95 32.98
C ASN A 203 25.56 -3.59 31.50
N ASN A 204 26.58 -3.99 30.75
CA ASN A 204 26.57 -3.93 29.29
C ASN A 204 25.39 -4.75 28.80
N LEU A 205 24.33 -4.07 28.37
CA LEU A 205 23.31 -4.63 27.52
C LEU A 205 23.45 -3.90 26.20
N ASP A 206 24.19 -4.53 25.30
CA ASP A 206 24.16 -4.17 23.89
C ASP A 206 22.72 -4.42 23.41
N ILE A 207 22.05 -3.34 23.01
CA ILE A 207 20.81 -3.41 22.26
C ILE A 207 21.15 -2.92 20.86
N ASN A 208 20.98 -3.80 19.88
CA ASN A 208 20.48 -3.41 18.57
C ASN A 208 19.77 -4.58 17.87
N SER A 209 18.80 -4.16 17.06
CA SER A 209 17.84 -4.91 16.24
C SER A 209 18.46 -5.91 15.26
N TYR A 210 17.88 -7.10 15.10
CA TYR A 210 16.95 -7.50 14.00
C TYR A 210 16.62 -9.00 14.13
N SER A 211 15.56 -9.46 13.46
CA SER A 211 15.08 -10.85 13.32
C SER A 211 14.30 -11.46 14.50
N LYS A 212 13.07 -11.93 14.21
CA LYS A 212 12.25 -12.73 15.14
C LYS A 212 13.03 -13.92 15.70
N LEU A 213 13.97 -14.47 14.93
CA LEU A 213 14.85 -15.54 15.38
C LEU A 213 15.86 -15.05 16.39
N LYS A 214 16.62 -14.00 16.09
CA LYS A 214 17.51 -13.39 17.09
C LYS A 214 16.75 -12.94 18.33
N ILE A 215 15.50 -12.48 18.23
CA ILE A 215 14.66 -12.17 19.40
C ILE A 215 14.36 -13.46 20.19
N LYS A 216 13.90 -14.52 19.53
CA LYS A 216 13.64 -15.85 20.14
C LYS A 216 14.89 -16.38 20.85
N TYR A 217 16.01 -16.47 20.14
CA TYR A 217 17.28 -17.00 20.65
C TYR A 217 17.95 -16.07 21.66
N SER A 218 17.80 -14.73 21.55
CA SER A 218 18.27 -13.80 22.59
C SER A 218 17.44 -13.90 23.87
N ARG A 219 16.13 -14.15 23.76
CA ARG A 219 15.27 -14.41 24.93
C ARG A 219 15.66 -15.72 25.61
N LEU A 220 15.86 -16.79 24.83
CA LEU A 220 16.39 -18.06 25.34
C LEU A 220 17.76 -17.86 26.03
N MET A 221 18.62 -16.99 25.49
CA MET A 221 19.89 -16.62 26.10
C MET A 221 19.70 -15.93 27.46
N GLN A 222 18.75 -15.00 27.56
CA GLN A 222 18.41 -14.31 28.81
C GLN A 222 17.85 -15.28 29.87
N GLU A 223 17.00 -16.23 29.47
CA GLU A 223 16.47 -17.27 30.35
C GLU A 223 17.58 -18.23 30.83
N ALA A 224 18.49 -18.64 29.94
CA ALA A 224 19.67 -19.44 30.28
C ALA A 224 20.65 -18.70 31.23
N LEU A 225 20.81 -17.39 31.05
CA LEU A 225 21.58 -16.51 31.96
C LEU A 225 20.96 -16.46 33.35
N SER A 226 19.63 -16.30 33.43
CA SER A 226 18.91 -16.23 34.72
C SER A 226 18.97 -17.54 35.51
N SER A 227 19.11 -18.67 34.81
CA SER A 227 19.14 -20.01 35.38
C SER A 227 20.56 -20.58 35.56
N GLY A 228 21.60 -19.83 35.18
CA GLY A 228 23.01 -20.22 35.37
C GLY A 228 23.49 -21.35 34.46
N GLN A 229 22.85 -21.58 33.31
CA GLN A 229 23.16 -22.68 32.39
C GLN A 229 24.27 -22.30 31.39
N TYR A 230 25.52 -22.28 31.84
CA TYR A 230 26.66 -21.79 31.04
C TYR A 230 26.93 -22.54 29.73
N SER A 231 26.66 -23.85 29.67
CA SER A 231 26.80 -24.63 28.42
C SER A 231 25.80 -24.18 27.36
N LEU A 232 24.55 -23.95 27.77
CA LEU A 232 23.46 -23.52 26.89
C LEU A 232 23.69 -22.09 26.37
N ILE A 233 24.26 -21.20 27.21
CA ILE A 233 24.61 -19.83 26.80
C ILE A 233 25.61 -19.85 25.64
N LYS A 234 26.63 -20.70 25.70
CA LYS A 234 27.62 -20.83 24.62
C LYS A 234 26.95 -21.33 23.34
N THR A 235 26.13 -22.38 23.44
CA THR A 235 25.37 -22.90 22.30
C THR A 235 24.48 -21.82 21.66
N ILE A 236 23.72 -21.08 22.46
CA ILE A 236 22.85 -20.01 21.95
C ILE A 236 23.65 -18.87 21.31
N SER A 237 24.82 -18.53 21.86
CA SER A 237 25.71 -17.54 21.25
C SER A 237 26.21 -18.00 19.87
N ASP A 238 26.57 -19.27 19.73
CA ASP A 238 27.00 -19.85 18.45
C ASP A 238 25.83 -19.86 17.45
N LEU A 239 24.61 -20.17 17.91
CA LEU A 239 23.38 -20.09 17.10
C LEU A 239 23.06 -18.67 16.62
N LEU A 240 23.26 -17.66 17.48
CA LEU A 240 23.09 -16.26 17.07
C LEU A 240 24.07 -15.88 15.95
N SER A 241 25.31 -16.36 16.01
CA SER A 241 26.29 -16.18 14.93
C SER A 241 25.90 -16.93 13.64
N VAL A 242 25.26 -18.10 13.76
CA VAL A 242 24.69 -18.80 12.60
C VAL A 242 23.55 -17.98 11.97
N ILE A 243 22.67 -17.41 12.79
CA ILE A 243 21.57 -16.56 12.29
C ILE A 243 22.13 -15.33 11.57
N ASP A 244 23.18 -14.68 12.11
CA ASP A 244 23.89 -13.59 11.43
C ASP A 244 24.38 -13.99 10.02
N LYS A 245 25.04 -15.15 9.93
CA LYS A 245 25.55 -15.69 8.66
C LYS A 245 24.43 -16.01 7.68
N HIS A 246 23.34 -16.63 8.16
CA HIS A 246 22.17 -16.92 7.33
C HIS A 246 21.52 -15.64 6.78
N GLU A 247 21.37 -14.60 7.61
CA GLU A 247 20.82 -13.30 7.19
C GLU A 247 21.72 -12.57 6.19
N ALA A 248 23.04 -12.73 6.31
CA ALA A 248 24.03 -12.23 5.36
C ALA A 248 24.15 -13.06 4.06
N GLY A 249 23.55 -14.26 4.02
CA GLY A 249 23.68 -15.19 2.88
C GLY A 249 25.03 -15.93 2.82
N GLU A 250 25.74 -16.01 3.94
CA GLU A 250 27.00 -16.74 4.07
C GLU A 250 26.77 -18.24 4.35
N SER A 251 27.78 -19.07 4.09
CA SER A 251 27.72 -20.49 4.44
C SER A 251 27.88 -20.70 5.94
N TYR A 252 27.10 -21.64 6.49
CA TYR A 252 27.12 -21.98 7.90
C TYR A 252 26.93 -23.49 8.10
N THR A 253 27.22 -23.95 9.30
CA THR A 253 26.99 -25.35 9.72
C THR A 253 26.25 -25.32 11.04
N ILE A 254 25.28 -26.22 11.19
CA ILE A 254 24.48 -26.36 12.41
C ILE A 254 24.63 -27.80 12.88
N GLY A 255 24.93 -27.98 14.17
CA GLY A 255 25.03 -29.29 14.80
C GLY A 255 23.66 -29.98 14.96
N ASP A 256 23.63 -31.01 15.82
CA ASP A 256 22.47 -31.90 16.00
C ASP A 256 21.93 -31.90 17.44
N SER A 257 22.28 -30.90 18.26
CA SER A 257 21.63 -30.72 19.56
C SER A 257 20.16 -30.30 19.38
N GLU A 258 19.35 -30.48 20.43
CA GLU A 258 17.90 -30.22 20.37
C GLU A 258 17.56 -28.78 19.97
N ILE A 259 18.31 -27.80 20.49
CA ILE A 259 18.16 -26.38 20.16
C ILE A 259 18.74 -26.01 18.78
N GLU A 260 19.74 -26.75 18.30
CA GLU A 260 20.28 -26.63 16.94
C GLU A 260 19.30 -27.17 15.89
N LEU A 261 18.62 -28.29 16.20
CA LEU A 261 17.54 -28.84 15.38
C LEU A 261 16.31 -27.92 15.37
N GLU A 262 16.03 -27.26 16.48
CA GLU A 262 15.02 -26.20 16.54
C GLU A 262 15.40 -25.02 15.63
N LEU A 263 16.67 -24.58 15.64
CA LEU A 263 17.13 -23.53 14.73
C LEU A 263 17.06 -23.98 13.27
N LYS A 264 17.43 -25.22 12.94
CA LYS A 264 17.26 -25.77 11.58
C LYS A 264 15.82 -25.62 11.11
N LYS A 265 14.84 -26.04 11.91
CA LYS A 265 13.40 -25.89 11.59
C LYS A 265 12.98 -24.44 11.48
N ASP A 266 13.47 -23.58 12.37
CA ASP A 266 13.12 -22.17 12.34
C ASP A 266 13.71 -21.44 11.12
N LEU A 267 14.91 -21.82 10.68
CA LEU A 267 15.57 -21.30 9.47
C LEU A 267 14.93 -21.82 8.19
N GLU A 268 14.37 -23.04 8.22
CA GLU A 268 13.54 -23.61 7.17
C GLU A 268 12.15 -22.96 7.10
N SER A 269 11.72 -22.23 8.14
CA SER A 269 10.43 -21.56 8.13
C SER A 269 10.48 -20.25 7.33
N ASP A 270 9.81 -20.24 6.19
CA ASP A 270 9.64 -19.01 5.40
C ASP A 270 8.95 -17.93 6.23
N PHE A 271 9.40 -16.68 6.09
CA PHE A 271 8.72 -15.57 6.76
C PHE A 271 7.29 -15.44 6.22
N ILE A 272 6.38 -15.37 7.17
CA ILE A 272 4.96 -15.45 6.89
C ILE A 272 4.38 -14.02 6.92
N PRO A 273 3.97 -13.42 5.79
CA PRO A 273 3.38 -12.07 5.79
C PRO A 273 2.09 -12.07 6.60
N GLU A 274 1.85 -11.00 7.35
CA GLU A 274 0.64 -10.89 8.15
C GLU A 274 -0.50 -10.34 7.28
N VAL A 275 -1.59 -11.09 7.22
CA VAL A 275 -2.81 -10.72 6.50
C VAL A 275 -3.71 -9.98 7.50
N PRO A 276 -4.27 -8.83 7.14
CA PRO A 276 -5.19 -8.11 8.01
C PRO A 276 -6.42 -8.95 8.36
N GLU A 277 -6.94 -8.80 9.60
CA GLU A 277 -8.13 -9.53 10.09
C GLU A 277 -9.36 -9.33 9.18
N GLN A 278 -9.46 -8.17 8.54
CA GLN A 278 -10.46 -7.88 7.50
C GLN A 278 -9.77 -7.78 6.14
N ILE A 279 -10.22 -8.60 5.21
CA ILE A 279 -9.71 -8.61 3.83
C ILE A 279 -10.67 -7.81 2.97
N THR A 280 -10.14 -6.83 2.23
CA THR A 280 -10.91 -6.10 1.22
C THR A 280 -10.55 -6.63 -0.17
N LEU A 281 -11.53 -7.16 -0.90
CA LEU A 281 -11.36 -7.74 -2.23
C LEU A 281 -12.28 -7.04 -3.25
N SER A 282 -11.79 -6.93 -4.48
CA SER A 282 -12.59 -6.61 -5.67
C SER A 282 -12.67 -7.82 -6.60
N ALA A 283 -13.63 -7.82 -7.54
CA ALA A 283 -13.72 -8.84 -8.59
C ALA A 283 -12.38 -9.05 -9.33
N SER A 284 -11.72 -7.96 -9.72
CA SER A 284 -10.41 -8.01 -10.38
C SER A 284 -9.30 -8.58 -9.49
N SER A 285 -9.38 -8.36 -8.17
CA SER A 285 -8.42 -8.92 -7.22
C SER A 285 -8.65 -10.42 -7.00
N LEU A 286 -9.91 -10.87 -7.00
CA LEU A 286 -10.27 -12.29 -6.94
C LEU A 286 -9.76 -13.01 -8.19
N ASP A 287 -10.05 -12.48 -9.38
CA ASP A 287 -9.52 -13.02 -10.64
C ASP A 287 -7.99 -13.07 -10.64
N THR A 288 -7.33 -12.06 -10.06
CA THR A 288 -5.87 -12.04 -9.95
C THR A 288 -5.36 -13.18 -9.07
N TYR A 289 -5.96 -13.40 -7.90
CA TYR A 289 -5.57 -14.49 -7.00
C TYR A 289 -5.83 -15.86 -7.63
N ILE A 290 -7.04 -16.08 -8.17
CA ILE A 290 -7.41 -17.32 -8.87
C ILE A 290 -6.47 -17.60 -10.06
N SER A 291 -6.03 -16.56 -10.77
CA SER A 291 -5.11 -16.74 -11.90
C SER A 291 -3.67 -17.06 -11.48
N CYS A 292 -3.21 -16.49 -10.37
CA CYS A 292 -1.86 -16.63 -9.84
C CYS A 292 -1.77 -15.99 -8.44
N PRO A 293 -1.77 -16.79 -7.36
CA PRO A 293 -1.69 -16.28 -5.99
C PRO A 293 -0.44 -15.41 -5.73
N LEU A 294 0.71 -15.76 -6.29
CA LEU A 294 1.93 -14.94 -6.18
C LEU A 294 1.75 -13.53 -6.77
N LYS A 295 1.05 -13.41 -7.91
CA LYS A 295 0.77 -12.12 -8.55
C LYS A 295 -0.12 -11.25 -7.66
N PHE A 296 -1.09 -11.86 -6.98
CA PHE A 296 -1.91 -11.17 -5.99
C PHE A 296 -1.05 -10.65 -4.84
N ARG A 297 -0.19 -11.49 -4.25
CA ARG A 297 0.73 -11.09 -3.16
C ARG A 297 1.57 -9.89 -3.59
N MET A 298 2.27 -9.99 -4.72
CA MET A 298 3.16 -8.93 -5.21
C MET A 298 2.44 -7.59 -5.44
N SER A 299 1.24 -7.64 -6.03
CA SER A 299 0.51 -6.44 -6.41
C SER A 299 -0.28 -5.80 -5.25
N LYS A 300 -0.90 -6.62 -4.39
CA LYS A 300 -1.83 -6.14 -3.35
C LYS A 300 -1.21 -6.09 -1.96
N ILE A 301 -0.36 -7.06 -1.61
CA ILE A 301 0.26 -7.16 -0.28
C ILE A 301 1.61 -6.44 -0.29
N ASP A 302 2.50 -6.83 -1.19
CA ASP A 302 3.86 -6.28 -1.30
C ASP A 302 3.88 -4.88 -1.95
N ARG A 303 2.74 -4.44 -2.52
CA ARG A 303 2.53 -3.15 -3.19
C ARG A 303 3.57 -2.84 -4.27
N ILE A 304 4.09 -3.87 -4.94
CA ILE A 304 4.93 -3.71 -6.12
C ILE A 304 4.01 -3.34 -7.28
N PRO A 305 4.10 -2.12 -7.84
CA PRO A 305 3.26 -1.75 -8.98
C PRO A 305 3.54 -2.66 -10.18
N GLN A 306 2.60 -2.72 -11.12
CA GLN A 306 2.87 -3.30 -12.43
C GLN A 306 3.69 -2.31 -13.27
N ALA A 307 4.26 -2.73 -14.40
CA ALA A 307 4.96 -1.81 -15.28
C ALA A 307 4.03 -0.67 -15.72
N ALA A 308 4.59 0.45 -16.19
CA ALA A 308 3.81 1.63 -16.62
C ALA A 308 2.58 1.20 -17.45
N SER A 309 1.42 1.80 -17.14
CA SER A 309 0.11 1.37 -17.65
C SER A 309 0.17 1.10 -19.15
N LYS A 310 -0.10 -0.15 -19.54
CA LYS A 310 -0.15 -0.55 -20.96
C LYS A 310 -1.11 0.40 -21.70
N PRO A 311 -0.76 0.91 -22.89
CA PRO A 311 -1.61 1.83 -23.66
C PRO A 311 -3.07 1.38 -23.76
N GLU A 312 -3.29 0.06 -23.81
CA GLU A 312 -4.59 -0.57 -23.87
C GLU A 312 -5.44 -0.36 -22.59
N LEU A 313 -4.82 -0.34 -21.40
CA LEU A 313 -5.51 -0.05 -20.13
C LEU A 313 -5.87 1.42 -20.01
N VAL A 314 -4.96 2.31 -20.43
CA VAL A 314 -5.21 3.76 -20.48
C VAL A 314 -6.36 4.04 -21.45
N PHE A 315 -6.31 3.45 -22.65
CA PHE A 315 -7.38 3.53 -23.63
C PHE A 315 -8.72 3.05 -23.05
N GLY A 316 -8.73 1.87 -22.40
CA GLY A 316 -9.92 1.34 -21.73
C GLY A 316 -10.51 2.32 -20.71
N SER A 317 -9.69 2.84 -19.81
CA SER A 317 -10.13 3.79 -18.78
C SER A 317 -10.72 5.08 -19.37
N ILE A 318 -10.11 5.62 -20.44
CA ILE A 318 -10.66 6.79 -21.16
C ILE A 318 -12.05 6.47 -21.71
N ILE A 319 -12.22 5.31 -22.36
CA ILE A 319 -13.50 4.91 -22.95
C ILE A 319 -14.58 4.70 -21.88
N HIS A 320 -14.28 4.06 -20.74
CA HIS A 320 -15.24 3.95 -19.63
C HIS A 320 -15.68 5.32 -19.13
N LYS A 321 -14.73 6.25 -18.95
CA LYS A 321 -15.04 7.60 -18.49
C LYS A 321 -15.87 8.40 -19.49
N VAL A 322 -15.63 8.23 -20.78
CA VAL A 322 -16.46 8.83 -21.84
C VAL A 322 -17.88 8.26 -21.76
N LEU A 323 -18.05 6.95 -21.64
CA LEU A 323 -19.36 6.29 -21.55
C LEU A 323 -20.11 6.64 -20.26
N GLN A 324 -19.41 6.73 -19.13
CA GLN A 324 -19.94 7.23 -17.87
C GLN A 324 -20.56 8.63 -18.06
N ARG A 325 -19.76 9.57 -18.59
CA ARG A 325 -20.19 10.94 -18.82
C ARG A 325 -21.30 11.00 -19.86
N PHE A 326 -21.21 10.19 -20.91
CA PHE A 326 -22.20 10.15 -21.98
C PHE A 326 -23.59 9.75 -21.46
N HIS A 327 -23.67 8.79 -20.54
CA HIS A 327 -24.93 8.33 -19.94
C HIS A 327 -25.36 9.08 -18.67
N GLU A 328 -24.78 10.25 -18.39
CA GLU A 328 -25.27 11.13 -17.33
C GLU A 328 -26.74 11.55 -17.56
N LYS A 329 -27.52 11.58 -16.48
CA LYS A 329 -28.93 11.98 -16.52
C LYS A 329 -29.13 13.38 -17.10
N GLU A 330 -30.23 13.54 -17.83
CA GLU A 330 -30.67 14.84 -18.40
C GLU A 330 -29.69 15.46 -19.41
N LYS A 331 -28.74 14.67 -19.93
CA LYS A 331 -27.84 15.09 -21.00
C LYS A 331 -28.28 14.49 -22.34
N PRO A 332 -28.06 15.21 -23.46
CA PRO A 332 -28.41 14.69 -24.76
C PRO A 332 -27.54 13.49 -25.12
N LEU A 333 -28.13 12.48 -25.74
CA LEU A 333 -27.44 11.30 -26.27
C LEU A 333 -27.27 11.48 -27.77
N ASP A 334 -26.30 12.31 -28.18
CA ASP A 334 -26.02 12.60 -29.59
C ASP A 334 -24.55 12.27 -29.95
N GLN A 335 -24.31 12.02 -31.24
CA GLN A 335 -23.00 11.64 -31.74
C GLN A 335 -21.94 12.75 -31.55
N GLU A 336 -22.33 14.03 -31.64
CA GLU A 336 -21.38 15.13 -31.48
C GLU A 336 -20.84 15.17 -30.05
N ARG A 337 -21.71 14.94 -29.07
CA ARG A 337 -21.36 14.92 -27.65
C ARG A 337 -20.42 13.78 -27.29
N ILE A 338 -20.65 12.55 -27.76
CA ILE A 338 -19.76 11.42 -27.40
C ILE A 338 -18.33 11.64 -27.91
N ILE A 339 -18.19 12.24 -29.10
CA ILE A 339 -16.90 12.61 -29.68
C ILE A 339 -16.28 13.81 -28.97
N ARG A 340 -17.07 14.81 -28.58
CA ARG A 340 -16.58 15.91 -27.74
C ARG A 340 -16.03 15.41 -26.41
N LEU A 341 -16.74 14.50 -25.75
CA LEU A 341 -16.31 13.88 -24.48
C LEU A 341 -15.00 13.10 -24.67
N LEU A 342 -14.86 12.34 -25.76
CA LEU A 342 -13.58 11.69 -26.07
C LEU A 342 -12.45 12.71 -26.17
N ASN A 343 -12.65 13.81 -26.89
CA ASN A 343 -11.64 14.86 -27.03
C ASN A 343 -11.27 15.54 -25.70
N GLU A 344 -12.25 15.73 -24.80
CA GLU A 344 -12.02 16.29 -23.46
C GLU A 344 -11.23 15.33 -22.54
N GLU A 345 -11.55 14.04 -22.57
CA GLU A 345 -10.88 13.04 -21.73
C GLU A 345 -9.52 12.59 -22.30
N TRP A 346 -9.29 12.80 -23.61
CA TRP A 346 -8.04 12.46 -24.27
C TRP A 346 -6.92 13.44 -23.92
N LYS A 347 -6.22 13.16 -22.81
CA LYS A 347 -5.03 13.91 -22.41
C LYS A 347 -3.82 13.49 -23.25
N THR A 348 -3.25 14.43 -24.00
CA THR A 348 -2.04 14.23 -24.81
C THR A 348 -0.83 13.87 -23.96
N GLY A 349 0.05 13.01 -24.48
CA GLY A 349 1.32 12.64 -23.83
C GLY A 349 1.28 11.37 -22.97
N LYS A 350 0.10 10.76 -22.77
CA LYS A 350 -0.06 9.49 -22.04
C LYS A 350 0.37 8.24 -22.82
N PHE A 351 0.75 8.39 -24.08
CA PHE A 351 1.12 7.29 -24.96
C PHE A 351 2.59 7.43 -25.38
N GLU A 352 3.34 6.33 -25.25
CA GLU A 352 4.79 6.25 -25.48
C GLU A 352 5.23 6.75 -26.89
N TYR A 353 4.34 6.68 -27.89
CA TYR A 353 4.59 7.12 -29.26
C TYR A 353 3.40 7.89 -29.87
N LYS A 354 3.63 9.11 -30.38
CA LYS A 354 2.59 9.94 -31.02
C LYS A 354 1.82 9.23 -32.15
N VAL A 355 2.50 8.46 -32.99
CA VAL A 355 1.86 7.70 -34.10
C VAL A 355 0.91 6.63 -33.56
N ARG A 356 1.24 6.04 -32.40
CA ARG A 356 0.38 5.04 -31.74
C ARG A 356 -0.81 5.71 -31.05
N GLU A 357 -0.62 6.91 -30.50
CA GLU A 357 -1.67 7.73 -29.89
C GLU A 357 -2.76 8.12 -30.89
N GLU A 358 -2.39 8.67 -32.05
CA GLU A 358 -3.34 9.06 -33.10
C GLU A 358 -4.18 7.86 -33.57
N LYS A 359 -3.54 6.69 -33.71
CA LYS A 359 -4.22 5.44 -34.06
C LYS A 359 -5.21 5.01 -32.99
N PHE A 360 -4.82 5.05 -31.71
CA PHE A 360 -5.75 4.74 -30.62
C PHE A 360 -6.91 5.74 -30.57
N LYS A 361 -6.66 7.02 -30.82
CA LYS A 361 -7.70 8.05 -30.84
C LYS A 361 -8.72 7.80 -31.94
N SER A 362 -8.25 7.59 -33.17
CA SER A 362 -9.11 7.23 -34.31
C SER A 362 -9.89 5.93 -34.05
N GLN A 363 -9.27 4.92 -33.45
CA GLN A 363 -9.98 3.71 -33.02
C GLN A 363 -11.03 3.97 -31.94
N GLY A 364 -10.78 4.90 -31.02
CA GLY A 364 -11.74 5.32 -30.01
C GLY A 364 -12.93 6.07 -30.63
N GLU A 365 -12.68 6.94 -31.61
CA GLU A 365 -13.72 7.64 -32.36
C GLU A 365 -14.60 6.65 -33.12
N GLU A 366 -14.03 5.75 -33.92
CA GLU A 366 -14.77 4.71 -34.65
C GLU A 366 -15.60 3.84 -33.72
N MET A 367 -15.00 3.40 -32.60
CA MET A 367 -15.65 2.58 -31.58
C MET A 367 -16.85 3.28 -30.96
N LEU A 368 -16.71 4.54 -30.55
CA LEU A 368 -17.77 5.31 -29.91
C LEU A 368 -18.88 5.69 -30.90
N VAL A 369 -18.55 5.92 -32.18
CA VAL A 369 -19.55 6.09 -33.24
C VAL A 369 -20.33 4.80 -33.48
N SER A 370 -19.66 3.65 -33.57
CA SER A 370 -20.33 2.35 -33.71
C SER A 370 -21.26 2.08 -32.53
N TYR A 371 -20.77 2.34 -31.31
CA TYR A 371 -21.57 2.27 -30.10
C TYR A 371 -22.79 3.20 -30.12
N TYR A 372 -22.63 4.47 -30.50
CA TYR A 372 -23.75 5.40 -30.61
C TYR A 372 -24.82 4.89 -31.57
N LYS A 373 -24.42 4.41 -32.75
CA LYS A 373 -25.34 3.87 -33.76
C LYS A 373 -26.12 2.65 -33.27
N SER A 374 -25.53 1.81 -32.39
CA SER A 374 -26.21 0.63 -31.87
C SER A 374 -27.34 0.98 -30.89
N ILE A 375 -27.25 2.13 -30.20
CA ILE A 375 -28.24 2.57 -29.21
C ILE A 375 -29.17 3.69 -29.72
N GLU A 376 -28.87 4.33 -30.85
CA GLU A 376 -29.66 5.45 -31.39
C GLU A 376 -31.12 5.05 -31.65
N SER A 377 -31.36 3.83 -32.12
CA SER A 377 -32.71 3.32 -32.41
C SER A 377 -33.52 2.94 -31.16
N SER A 378 -32.83 2.62 -30.06
CA SER A 378 -33.44 2.23 -28.78
C SER A 378 -32.56 2.72 -27.62
N PRO A 379 -32.63 4.01 -27.27
CA PRO A 379 -31.80 4.58 -26.20
C PRO A 379 -32.08 3.89 -24.86
N PRO A 380 -31.04 3.53 -24.09
CA PRO A 380 -31.21 2.88 -22.81
C PRO A 380 -31.76 3.83 -21.75
N ASN A 381 -32.61 3.31 -20.86
CA ASN A 381 -33.07 4.03 -19.69
C ASN A 381 -32.08 3.86 -18.53
N VAL A 382 -31.04 4.68 -18.53
CA VAL A 382 -29.92 4.57 -17.57
C VAL A 382 -30.32 5.11 -16.19
N LEU A 383 -30.20 4.27 -15.17
CA LEU A 383 -30.50 4.63 -13.78
C LEU A 383 -29.28 5.19 -13.05
N ARG A 384 -28.11 4.55 -13.23
CA ARG A 384 -26.82 4.93 -12.63
C ARG A 384 -25.67 4.54 -13.57
N THR A 385 -24.57 5.30 -13.48
CA THR A 385 -23.28 4.97 -14.09
C THR A 385 -22.17 5.05 -13.03
N GLU A 386 -21.12 4.24 -13.20
CA GLU A 386 -20.01 4.11 -12.24
C GLU A 386 -20.51 3.99 -10.79
N TYR A 387 -21.44 3.07 -10.56
CA TYR A 387 -22.07 2.88 -9.26
C TYR A 387 -21.12 2.12 -8.33
N GLU A 388 -20.48 2.86 -7.42
CA GLU A 388 -19.63 2.30 -6.38
C GLU A 388 -20.46 1.54 -5.35
N PHE A 389 -20.00 0.34 -4.98
CA PHE A 389 -20.63 -0.48 -3.98
C PHE A 389 -19.63 -1.10 -3.02
N SER A 390 -20.12 -1.42 -1.83
CA SER A 390 -19.40 -2.20 -0.81
C SER A 390 -20.40 -3.07 -0.07
N PHE A 391 -20.05 -4.34 0.15
CA PHE A 391 -20.83 -5.24 0.99
C PHE A 391 -19.93 -6.23 1.72
N GLN A 392 -20.45 -6.83 2.79
CA GLN A 392 -19.72 -7.80 3.60
C GLN A 392 -20.21 -9.22 3.35
N ILE A 393 -19.26 -10.13 3.16
CA ILE A 393 -19.47 -11.57 3.23
C ILE A 393 -18.62 -12.06 4.41
N ASP A 394 -19.27 -12.38 5.53
CA ASP A 394 -18.60 -12.74 6.78
C ASP A 394 -17.57 -11.68 7.20
N ASN A 395 -16.27 -12.02 7.24
CA ASN A 395 -15.18 -11.09 7.57
C ASN A 395 -14.48 -10.48 6.33
N ILE A 396 -15.10 -10.59 5.16
CA ILE A 396 -14.55 -10.15 3.87
C ILE A 396 -15.37 -8.96 3.38
N THR A 397 -14.70 -7.85 3.10
CA THR A 397 -15.31 -6.68 2.48
C THR A 397 -15.12 -6.78 0.97
N ILE A 398 -16.21 -6.83 0.21
CA ILE A 398 -16.17 -6.80 -1.25
C ILE A 398 -16.49 -5.38 -1.72
N VAL A 399 -15.60 -4.83 -2.55
CA VAL A 399 -15.75 -3.49 -3.16
C VAL A 399 -15.70 -3.57 -4.68
N GLY A 400 -16.43 -2.69 -5.33
CA GLY A 400 -16.40 -2.60 -6.79
C GLY A 400 -17.21 -1.43 -7.32
N THR A 401 -17.25 -1.35 -8.64
CA THR A 401 -17.96 -0.29 -9.36
C THR A 401 -18.69 -0.91 -10.54
N ILE A 402 -20.01 -0.75 -10.62
CA ILE A 402 -20.81 -1.21 -11.76
C ILE A 402 -20.81 -0.09 -12.81
N ASP A 403 -20.34 -0.37 -14.03
CA ASP A 403 -20.20 0.66 -15.07
C ASP A 403 -21.55 1.32 -15.40
N ARG A 404 -22.61 0.53 -15.56
CA ARG A 404 -23.96 1.02 -15.88
C ARG A 404 -25.06 0.09 -15.36
N ILE A 405 -26.10 0.69 -14.81
CA ILE A 405 -27.35 0.04 -14.38
C ILE A 405 -28.51 0.67 -15.15
N ASP A 406 -29.28 -0.14 -15.87
CA ASP A 406 -30.46 0.28 -16.62
C ASP A 406 -31.74 -0.16 -15.92
N LYS A 407 -32.82 0.60 -16.10
CA LYS A 407 -34.15 0.30 -15.59
C LYS A 407 -35.10 -0.04 -16.75
N HIS A 408 -35.67 -1.23 -16.73
CA HIS A 408 -36.70 -1.65 -17.69
C HIS A 408 -38.10 -1.35 -17.16
N ASP A 409 -38.42 -1.81 -15.94
CA ASP A 409 -39.71 -1.62 -15.25
C ASP A 409 -39.49 -1.36 -13.75
N ASP A 410 -40.56 -1.16 -12.96
CA ASP A 410 -40.46 -0.72 -11.56
C ASP A 410 -39.67 -1.63 -10.60
N ASN A 411 -39.39 -2.88 -10.99
CA ASN A 411 -38.53 -3.81 -10.23
C ASN A 411 -37.53 -4.58 -11.12
N ASN A 412 -37.32 -4.14 -12.37
CA ASN A 412 -36.50 -4.90 -13.31
C ASN A 412 -35.33 -4.07 -13.82
N ILE A 413 -34.12 -4.50 -13.45
CA ILE A 413 -32.87 -3.85 -13.80
C ILE A 413 -31.97 -4.77 -14.62
N SER A 414 -31.13 -4.17 -15.46
CA SER A 414 -30.02 -4.87 -16.10
C SER A 414 -28.71 -4.15 -15.82
N ILE A 415 -27.63 -4.91 -15.78
CA ILE A 415 -26.29 -4.36 -15.56
C ILE A 415 -25.43 -4.57 -16.80
N ILE A 416 -24.62 -3.56 -17.11
CA ILE A 416 -23.70 -3.58 -18.24
C ILE A 416 -22.30 -3.28 -17.73
N ASP A 417 -21.35 -4.12 -18.15
CA ASP A 417 -19.92 -3.91 -17.98
C ASP A 417 -19.26 -3.80 -19.36
N TYR A 418 -18.62 -2.67 -19.62
CA TYR A 418 -18.01 -2.38 -20.91
C TYR A 418 -16.66 -3.06 -21.03
N LYS A 419 -16.39 -3.67 -22.19
CA LYS A 419 -15.11 -4.30 -22.51
C LYS A 419 -14.54 -3.73 -23.80
N THR A 420 -13.30 -3.26 -23.71
CA THR A 420 -12.51 -2.78 -24.86
C THR A 420 -11.58 -3.86 -25.44
N SER A 421 -11.63 -5.08 -24.92
CA SER A 421 -10.89 -6.23 -25.45
C SER A 421 -11.42 -6.63 -26.83
N LYS A 422 -10.55 -7.13 -27.69
CA LYS A 422 -10.93 -7.65 -29.02
C LYS A 422 -11.61 -9.01 -28.92
N THR A 423 -11.12 -9.87 -28.03
CA THR A 423 -11.64 -11.23 -27.86
C THR A 423 -12.84 -11.17 -26.92
N PRO A 424 -14.04 -11.56 -27.37
CA PRO A 424 -15.20 -11.63 -26.51
C PRO A 424 -15.07 -12.82 -25.54
N THR A 425 -15.45 -12.60 -24.28
CA THR A 425 -15.55 -13.63 -23.24
C THR A 425 -17.01 -13.89 -22.88
N SER A 426 -17.28 -15.04 -22.26
CA SER A 426 -18.63 -15.41 -21.83
C SER A 426 -19.05 -14.63 -20.58
N ALA A 427 -20.27 -14.08 -20.58
CA ALA A 427 -20.86 -13.45 -19.41
C ALA A 427 -21.10 -14.45 -18.26
N LYS A 428 -21.45 -15.70 -18.60
CA LYS A 428 -21.66 -16.78 -17.62
C LYS A 428 -20.43 -17.07 -16.76
N SER A 429 -19.23 -16.97 -17.34
CA SER A 429 -17.97 -17.22 -16.63
C SER A 429 -17.38 -15.96 -15.97
N SER A 430 -18.07 -14.82 -16.04
CA SER A 430 -17.57 -13.56 -15.51
C SER A 430 -17.76 -13.50 -14.00
N LEU A 431 -16.67 -13.63 -13.24
CA LEU A 431 -16.69 -13.44 -11.80
C LEU A 431 -17.14 -12.02 -11.42
N GLN A 432 -16.76 -11.02 -12.23
CA GLN A 432 -17.13 -9.63 -12.06
C GLN A 432 -18.65 -9.42 -12.10
N LEU A 433 -19.34 -9.99 -13.09
CA LEU A 433 -20.81 -9.89 -13.18
C LEU A 433 -21.50 -10.65 -12.04
N ALA A 434 -20.97 -11.81 -11.65
CA ALA A 434 -21.50 -12.59 -10.54
C ALA A 434 -21.39 -11.82 -9.21
N VAL A 435 -20.27 -11.13 -8.97
CA VAL A 435 -20.09 -10.25 -7.80
C VAL A 435 -21.07 -9.07 -7.81
N TYR A 436 -21.35 -8.49 -8.98
CA TYR A 436 -22.34 -7.42 -9.10
C TYR A 436 -23.75 -7.92 -8.74
N CYS A 437 -24.12 -9.10 -9.23
CA CYS A 437 -25.40 -9.73 -8.88
C CYS A 437 -25.50 -10.04 -7.38
N LEU A 438 -24.44 -10.56 -6.76
CA LEU A 438 -24.38 -10.82 -5.32
C LEU A 438 -24.60 -9.55 -4.49
N TYR A 439 -24.05 -8.42 -4.93
CA TYR A 439 -24.28 -7.13 -4.28
C TYR A 439 -25.74 -6.69 -4.40
N LEU A 440 -26.30 -6.72 -5.63
CA LEU A 440 -27.66 -6.25 -5.89
C LEU A 440 -28.74 -7.12 -5.21
N GLU A 441 -28.50 -8.43 -5.09
CA GLU A 441 -29.35 -9.35 -4.33
C GLU A 441 -29.46 -8.96 -2.84
N GLN A 442 -28.39 -8.41 -2.27
CA GLN A 442 -28.31 -8.02 -0.86
C GLN A 442 -28.58 -6.52 -0.63
N SER A 443 -28.74 -5.74 -1.70
CA SER A 443 -28.92 -4.29 -1.61
C SER A 443 -30.29 -3.96 -1.03
N ASN A 444 -30.31 -3.00 -0.11
CA ASN A 444 -31.54 -2.44 0.46
C ASN A 444 -32.08 -1.23 -0.33
N ASP A 445 -31.40 -0.82 -1.41
CA ASP A 445 -31.86 0.30 -2.24
C ASP A 445 -33.04 -0.16 -3.11
N PRO A 446 -34.28 0.34 -2.88
CA PRO A 446 -35.46 -0.12 -3.60
C PRO A 446 -35.40 0.07 -5.12
N LEU A 447 -34.50 0.94 -5.62
CA LEU A 447 -34.36 1.21 -7.05
C LEU A 447 -33.47 0.20 -7.78
N ILE A 448 -32.61 -0.52 -7.04
CA ILE A 448 -31.63 -1.45 -7.62
C ILE A 448 -31.60 -2.82 -6.92
N SER A 449 -32.39 -3.01 -5.87
CA SER A 449 -32.44 -4.26 -5.11
C SER A 449 -33.04 -5.40 -5.94
N GLY A 450 -32.43 -6.57 -5.85
CA GLY A 450 -32.91 -7.80 -6.48
C GLY A 450 -31.93 -8.36 -7.51
N ILE A 451 -32.20 -9.59 -7.96
CA ILE A 451 -31.41 -10.23 -9.00
C ILE A 451 -31.74 -9.56 -10.34
N PRO A 452 -30.75 -9.03 -11.09
CA PRO A 452 -30.99 -8.39 -12.39
C PRO A 452 -31.63 -9.36 -13.39
N SER A 453 -32.49 -8.87 -14.30
CA SER A 453 -33.00 -9.72 -15.39
C SER A 453 -31.89 -10.20 -16.31
N SER A 454 -30.88 -9.37 -16.52
CA SER A 454 -29.72 -9.67 -17.33
C SER A 454 -28.48 -8.97 -16.79
N SER A 455 -27.36 -9.68 -16.86
CA SER A 455 -26.03 -9.15 -16.62
C SER A 455 -25.20 -9.32 -17.87
N SER A 456 -24.71 -8.21 -18.41
CA SER A 456 -24.21 -8.18 -19.77
C SER A 456 -22.80 -7.62 -19.86
N LEU A 457 -21.93 -8.30 -20.61
CA LEU A 457 -20.66 -7.75 -21.09
C LEU A 457 -20.90 -7.10 -22.45
N TYR A 458 -20.56 -5.81 -22.58
CA TYR A 458 -20.64 -5.08 -23.84
C TYR A 458 -19.24 -4.94 -24.46
N PHE A 459 -18.96 -5.73 -25.50
CA PHE A 459 -17.70 -5.68 -26.25
C PHE A 459 -17.74 -4.60 -27.33
N LEU A 460 -17.13 -3.46 -27.02
CA LEU A 460 -17.14 -2.27 -27.89
C LEU A 460 -16.39 -2.46 -29.22
N ARG A 461 -15.58 -3.51 -29.34
CA ARG A 461 -14.81 -3.85 -30.56
C ARG A 461 -15.43 -4.96 -31.41
N ASN A 462 -16.65 -5.40 -31.10
CA ASN A 462 -17.33 -6.48 -31.79
C ASN A 462 -18.67 -6.00 -32.36
N ASP A 463 -18.67 -5.57 -33.62
CA ASP A 463 -19.85 -4.95 -34.24
C ASP A 463 -20.99 -5.95 -34.52
N GLU A 464 -20.69 -7.22 -34.81
CA GLU A 464 -21.72 -8.21 -35.16
C GLU A 464 -22.51 -8.69 -33.94
N ASN A 465 -21.82 -8.90 -32.81
CA ASN A 465 -22.43 -9.41 -31.59
C ASN A 465 -21.75 -8.80 -30.36
N PRO A 466 -22.01 -7.51 -30.07
CA PRO A 466 -21.36 -6.78 -29.00
C PRO A 466 -21.79 -7.25 -27.62
N LEU A 467 -23.00 -7.79 -27.49
CA LEU A 467 -23.62 -8.07 -26.19
C LEU A 467 -23.53 -9.55 -25.83
N ARG A 468 -22.97 -9.86 -24.65
CA ARG A 468 -23.02 -11.19 -24.04
C ARG A 468 -23.80 -11.10 -22.75
N GLU A 469 -24.93 -11.77 -22.69
CA GLU A 469 -25.83 -11.72 -21.55
C GLU A 469 -25.85 -13.04 -20.79
N HIS A 470 -26.03 -12.95 -19.48
CA HIS A 470 -26.31 -14.10 -18.62
C HIS A 470 -27.22 -13.67 -17.47
N THR A 471 -28.12 -14.57 -17.05
CA THR A 471 -28.93 -14.40 -15.85
C THR A 471 -28.44 -15.40 -14.82
N PHE A 472 -27.84 -14.90 -13.74
CA PHE A 472 -27.27 -15.76 -12.71
C PHE A 472 -28.37 -16.37 -11.85
N SER A 473 -28.33 -17.69 -11.70
CA SER A 473 -29.20 -18.41 -10.78
C SER A 473 -28.70 -18.31 -9.33
N GLY A 474 -29.59 -18.51 -8.35
CA GLY A 474 -29.20 -18.52 -6.93
C GLY A 474 -28.09 -19.55 -6.61
N ASP A 475 -28.04 -20.68 -7.30
CA ASP A 475 -26.98 -21.67 -7.12
C ASP A 475 -25.63 -21.21 -7.70
N GLU A 476 -25.63 -20.49 -8.83
CA GLU A 476 -24.41 -19.88 -9.39
C GLU A 476 -23.87 -18.76 -8.48
N LEU A 477 -24.76 -17.98 -7.86
CA LEU A 477 -24.39 -16.94 -6.89
C LEU A 477 -23.82 -17.56 -5.60
N ARG A 478 -24.41 -18.65 -5.10
CA ARG A 478 -23.84 -19.42 -3.98
C ARG A 478 -22.45 -19.96 -4.30
N SER A 479 -22.28 -20.58 -5.47
CA SER A 479 -20.95 -21.05 -5.91
C SER A 479 -19.93 -19.90 -6.00
N THR A 480 -20.38 -18.71 -6.38
CA THR A 480 -19.52 -17.52 -6.44
C THR A 480 -19.13 -17.06 -5.04
N LYS A 481 -20.06 -17.08 -4.08
CA LYS A 481 -19.79 -16.81 -2.67
C LYS A 481 -18.77 -17.81 -2.10
N ASP A 482 -18.91 -19.10 -2.41
CA ASP A 482 -17.97 -20.13 -1.96
C ASP A 482 -16.56 -19.88 -2.50
N LYS A 483 -16.42 -19.49 -3.78
CA LYS A 483 -15.12 -19.11 -4.36
C LYS A 483 -14.50 -17.89 -3.68
N ILE A 484 -15.32 -16.90 -3.31
CA ILE A 484 -14.84 -15.70 -2.60
C ILE A 484 -14.27 -16.11 -1.23
N ILE A 485 -14.96 -17.00 -0.52
CA ILE A 485 -14.53 -17.53 0.77
C ILE A 485 -13.24 -18.34 0.60
N GLU A 486 -13.18 -19.24 -0.38
CA GLU A 486 -11.98 -20.03 -0.70
C GLU A 486 -10.76 -19.15 -0.98
N VAL A 487 -10.91 -18.11 -1.80
CA VAL A 487 -9.84 -17.14 -2.07
C VAL A 487 -9.44 -16.41 -0.80
N ALA A 488 -10.40 -15.95 0.00
CA ALA A 488 -10.10 -15.25 1.24
C ALA A 488 -9.38 -16.15 2.25
N ASP A 489 -9.76 -17.42 2.34
CA ASP A 489 -9.13 -18.41 3.22
C ASP A 489 -7.71 -18.75 2.73
N GLY A 490 -7.51 -18.93 1.42
CA GLY A 490 -6.17 -19.07 0.83
C GLY A 490 -5.27 -17.87 1.12
N ILE A 491 -5.81 -16.65 1.04
CA ILE A 491 -5.09 -15.43 1.42
C ILE A 491 -4.76 -15.43 2.93
N LYS A 492 -5.70 -15.80 3.81
CA LYS A 492 -5.46 -15.88 5.28
C LYS A 492 -4.45 -16.95 5.65
N ASN A 493 -4.49 -18.09 4.98
CA ASN A 493 -3.56 -19.21 5.12
C ASN A 493 -2.23 -18.95 4.42
N LYS A 494 -2.16 -17.88 3.62
CA LYS A 494 -0.97 -17.34 2.96
C LYS A 494 -0.44 -18.25 1.87
N GLU A 495 -1.37 -18.90 1.20
CA GLU A 495 -1.17 -19.70 0.01
C GLU A 495 -0.93 -18.72 -1.14
N PHE A 496 0.35 -18.42 -1.42
CA PHE A 496 0.78 -17.49 -2.47
C PHE A 496 1.69 -18.15 -3.50
N ASP A 497 1.54 -19.46 -3.68
CA ASP A 497 2.34 -20.21 -4.63
C ASP A 497 2.15 -19.70 -6.06
N PRO A 498 3.21 -19.67 -6.87
CA PRO A 498 3.12 -19.22 -8.24
C PRO A 498 2.46 -20.28 -9.13
N GLU A 499 1.45 -19.87 -9.88
CA GLU A 499 0.78 -20.75 -10.84
C GLU A 499 1.23 -20.45 -12.28
N LYS A 500 1.64 -21.49 -13.03
CA LYS A 500 2.00 -21.35 -14.46
C LYS A 500 0.74 -21.36 -15.31
N GLY A 501 0.59 -20.36 -16.17
CA GLY A 501 -0.45 -20.36 -17.19
C GLY A 501 -0.15 -19.38 -18.33
N ASN A 502 -1.10 -19.28 -19.27
CA ASN A 502 -0.98 -18.33 -20.39
C ASN A 502 -0.74 -16.89 -19.92
N HIS A 503 -1.27 -16.53 -18.75
CA HIS A 503 -1.10 -15.23 -18.13
C HIS A 503 0.36 -14.84 -17.87
N CYS A 504 1.28 -15.82 -17.76
CA CYS A 504 2.70 -15.57 -17.59
C CYS A 504 3.34 -14.86 -18.78
N ASN A 505 2.80 -15.01 -20.00
CA ASN A 505 3.36 -14.41 -21.22
C ASN A 505 3.30 -12.87 -21.23
N TRP A 506 2.41 -12.29 -20.43
CA TRP A 506 2.23 -10.84 -20.31
C TRP A 506 2.29 -10.36 -18.86
N CYS A 507 2.83 -11.18 -17.96
CA CYS A 507 2.97 -10.86 -16.55
C CYS A 507 4.21 -10.01 -16.32
N ASP A 508 4.03 -8.79 -15.83
CA ASP A 508 5.15 -7.85 -15.64
C ASP A 508 6.11 -8.29 -14.52
N TYR A 509 5.64 -9.13 -13.58
CA TYR A 509 6.46 -9.70 -12.50
C TYR A 509 7.37 -10.85 -12.96
N LYS A 510 7.14 -11.40 -14.17
CA LYS A 510 7.87 -12.55 -14.69
C LYS A 510 9.38 -12.36 -14.59
N ASP A 511 9.88 -11.23 -15.10
CA ASP A 511 11.30 -10.94 -15.11
C ASP A 511 11.78 -10.10 -13.92
N LEU A 512 10.85 -9.60 -13.10
CA LEU A 512 11.17 -8.73 -11.97
C LEU A 512 11.44 -9.52 -10.69
N SER A 513 10.62 -10.53 -10.41
CA SER A 513 10.57 -11.16 -9.08
C SER A 513 10.02 -12.59 -9.05
N CYS A 514 9.56 -13.15 -10.18
CA CYS A 514 8.93 -14.47 -10.17
C CYS A 514 9.99 -15.60 -10.05
N PRO A 515 9.89 -16.51 -9.05
CA PRO A 515 10.87 -17.59 -8.83
C PRO A 515 10.82 -18.66 -9.92
N ILE A 516 9.68 -18.83 -10.59
CA ILE A 516 9.46 -19.89 -11.58
C ILE A 516 10.41 -19.82 -12.78
N TRP A 517 10.89 -18.62 -13.10
CA TRP A 517 11.71 -18.35 -14.28
C TRP A 517 13.18 -18.12 -13.88
N GLU A 518 13.67 -18.94 -12.95
CA GLU A 518 15.10 -19.09 -12.69
C GLU A 518 15.70 -20.07 -13.71
N ASP A 519 16.77 -19.60 -14.38
CA ASP A 519 17.68 -20.43 -15.17
C ASP A 519 18.74 -21.04 -14.24
#